data_AF-F7KZK5-F1
#
_entry.id   AF-F7KZK5-F1
#
_cell.length_a   1.000
_cell.length_b   1.000
_cell.length_c   1.000
_cell.angle_alpha   90.00
_cell.angle_beta   90.00
_cell.angle_gamma   90.00
#
_symmetry.space_group_name_H-M   'P 1'
#
loop_
_entity.id
_entity.type
_entity.pdbx_description
1 polymer ?
#
loop_
_entity_poly.entity_id
_entity_poly.type
_entity_poly.pdbx_seq_one_letter_code
_entity_poly.pdbx_strand_id
1 'polypeptide(L)' 'MKELLQKLAWKKCHIATVNHKFKDVTILDVADGFVLIETDEKEKVLINLQFIRIVVEAKEGALPPVFVPHDL' A
#
# COMPACT_ATOMS: atom_id res chain seq x y z
N MET A 1 -2.15 -3.28 11.08
CA MET A 1 -1.59 -3.19 9.70
C MET A 1 -1.52 -4.57 9.03
N LYS A 2 -0.81 -5.56 9.59
CA LYS A 2 -0.70 -6.92 9.02
C LYS A 2 -2.06 -7.54 8.64
N GLU A 3 -3.00 -7.58 9.58
CA GLU A 3 -4.34 -8.14 9.34
C GLU A 3 -5.12 -7.40 8.24
N LEU A 4 -4.97 -6.08 8.16
CA LEU A 4 -5.60 -5.27 7.10
C LEU A 4 -5.03 -5.65 5.73
N LEU A 5 -3.70 -5.75 5.63
CA LEU A 5 -3.03 -6.14 4.40
C LEU A 5 -3.38 -7.57 3.97
N GLN A 6 -3.53 -8.50 4.92
CA GLN A 6 -3.97 -9.86 4.62
C GLN A 6 -5.40 -9.89 4.04
N LYS A 7 -6.32 -9.05 4.55
CA LYS A 7 -7.67 -8.88 3.97
C LYS A 7 -7.66 -8.25 2.57
N LEU A 8 -6.59 -7.56 2.22
CA LEU A 8 -6.38 -6.88 0.95
C LEU A 8 -5.45 -7.65 0.01
N ALA A 9 -5.00 -8.86 0.39
CA ALA A 9 -4.19 -9.70 -0.46
C ALA A 9 -4.90 -9.95 -1.80
N TRP A 10 -4.13 -9.88 -2.89
CA TRP A 10 -4.59 -10.02 -4.27
C TRP A 10 -5.56 -8.94 -4.76
N LYS A 11 -5.80 -7.88 -3.98
CA LYS A 11 -6.55 -6.70 -4.42
C LYS A 11 -5.61 -5.60 -4.88
N LYS A 12 -6.06 -4.79 -5.85
CA LYS A 12 -5.41 -3.53 -6.17
C LYS A 12 -5.60 -2.53 -5.03
N CYS A 13 -4.52 -1.87 -4.65
CA CYS A 13 -4.46 -0.95 -3.54
C CYS A 13 -3.63 0.29 -3.89
N HIS A 14 -3.93 1.38 -3.19
CA HIS A 14 -3.01 2.51 -3.06
C HIS A 14 -2.35 2.42 -1.68
N ILE A 15 -1.02 2.50 -1.65
CA ILE A 15 -0.22 2.42 -0.43
C ILE A 15 0.59 3.69 -0.29
N ALA A 16 0.38 4.42 0.80
CA ALA A 16 1.24 5.53 1.19
C ALA A 16 2.19 5.06 2.29
N THR A 17 3.48 5.20 2.01
CA THR A 17 4.55 5.10 3.00
C THR A 17 4.97 6.50 3.48
N VAL A 18 5.91 6.58 4.42
CA VAL A 18 6.50 7.85 4.87
C VAL A 18 7.11 8.67 3.73
N ASN A 19 7.71 8.02 2.73
CA ASN A 19 8.53 8.70 1.72
C ASN A 19 8.02 8.52 0.29
N HIS A 20 7.05 7.63 0.07
CA HIS A 20 6.61 7.25 -1.27
C HIS A 20 5.13 6.84 -1.30
N LYS A 21 4.48 7.06 -2.44
CA LYS A 21 3.10 6.61 -2.69
C LYS A 21 3.06 5.64 -3.86
N PHE A 22 2.65 4.42 -3.58
CA PHE A 22 2.38 3.39 -4.58
C PHE A 22 0.91 3.45 -4.97
N LYS A 23 0.62 3.46 -6.27
CA LYS A 23 -0.74 3.48 -6.81
C LYS A 23 -1.01 2.18 -7.57
N ASP A 24 -2.24 1.69 -7.49
CA ASP A 24 -2.74 0.55 -8.28
C ASP A 24 -1.88 -0.71 -8.15
N VAL A 25 -1.26 -0.89 -6.98
CA VAL A 25 -0.37 -2.01 -6.70
C VAL A 25 -1.15 -3.19 -6.15
N THR A 26 -0.71 -4.41 -6.50
CA THR A 26 -1.33 -5.64 -6.00
C THR A 26 -0.52 -6.17 -4.83
N ILE A 27 -1.17 -6.47 -3.71
CA ILE A 27 -0.52 -7.13 -2.57
C ILE A 27 -0.39 -8.62 -2.90
N LEU A 28 0.85 -9.12 -3.03
CA LEU A 28 1.12 -10.51 -3.36
C LEU A 28 1.24 -11.39 -2.11
N ASP A 29 1.96 -10.92 -1.09
CA ASP A 29 2.19 -11.67 0.14
C ASP A 29 2.39 -10.74 1.34
N VAL A 30 2.03 -11.22 2.53
CA VAL A 30 2.11 -10.48 3.79
C VAL A 30 2.81 -11.34 4.84
N ALA A 31 4.07 -11.01 5.11
CA ALA A 31 4.89 -11.68 6.11
C ALA A 31 4.91 -10.91 7.44
N ASP A 32 5.63 -11.45 8.44
CA ASP A 32 5.91 -10.72 9.67
C ASP A 32 6.87 -9.56 9.40
N GLY A 33 6.35 -8.34 9.42
CA GLY A 33 7.12 -7.11 9.29
C GLY A 33 7.28 -6.56 7.86
N PHE A 34 6.91 -7.32 6.84
CA PHE A 34 6.98 -6.88 5.43
C PHE A 34 5.74 -7.22 4.62
N VAL A 35 5.51 -6.47 3.56
CA VAL A 35 4.54 -6.79 2.50
C VAL A 35 5.26 -6.79 1.15
N LEU A 36 4.96 -7.79 0.33
CA LEU A 36 5.39 -7.86 -1.06
C LEU A 36 4.25 -7.33 -1.94
N ILE A 37 4.56 -6.34 -2.77
CA ILE A 37 3.63 -5.79 -3.74
C ILE A 37 4.18 -5.90 -5.16
N GLU A 38 3.29 -5.85 -6.14
CA GLU A 38 3.60 -5.73 -7.57
C GLU A 38 2.98 -4.44 -8.13
N THR A 39 3.79 -3.66 -8.85
CA THR A 39 3.34 -2.47 -9.58
C THR A 39 2.69 -2.84 -10.91
N ASP A 40 2.03 -1.88 -11.56
CA ASP A 40 1.49 -2.02 -12.91
C ASP A 40 2.60 -2.30 -13.96
N GLU A 41 3.80 -1.78 -13.74
CA GLU A 41 5.02 -2.08 -14.51
C GLU A 41 5.59 -3.48 -14.23
N LYS A 42 4.92 -4.29 -13.39
CA LYS A 42 5.35 -5.64 -12.95
C LYS A 42 6.63 -5.65 -12.11
N GLU A 43 6.99 -4.51 -11.52
CA GLU A 43 8.08 -4.45 -10.55
C GLU A 43 7.61 -4.98 -9.19
N LYS A 44 8.47 -5.76 -8.54
CA LYS A 44 8.19 -6.31 -7.21
C LYS A 44 8.91 -5.49 -6.15
N VAL A 45 8.15 -4.98 -5.19
CA VAL A 45 8.66 -4.11 -4.13
C VAL A 45 8.35 -4.74 -2.77
N LEU A 46 9.37 -4.85 -1.93
CA LEU A 46 9.23 -5.26 -0.54
C LEU A 46 9.19 -4.03 0.36
N ILE A 47 8.13 -3.88 1.13
CA ILE A 47 7.92 -2.72 2.01
C ILE A 47 7.88 -3.19 3.46
N ASN A 48 8.70 -2.57 4.32
CA ASN A 48 8.58 -2.78 5.76
C ASN A 48 7.29 -2.13 6.28
N LEU A 49 6.48 -2.89 7.01
CA LEU A 49 5.17 -2.48 7.52
C LEU A 49 5.25 -1.22 8.41
N GLN A 50 6.38 -0.98 9.07
CA GLN A 50 6.59 0.19 9.92
C GLN A 50 6.59 1.51 9.13
N PHE A 51 6.88 1.46 7.83
CA PHE A 51 6.87 2.63 6.95
C PHE A 51 5.51 2.90 6.32
N ILE A 52 4.59 1.93 6.34
CA ILE A 52 3.26 2.09 5.80
C ILE A 52 2.44 2.98 6.73
N ARG A 53 1.82 4.01 6.16
CA ARG A 53 0.93 4.93 6.87
C ARG A 53 -0.51 4.68 6.52
N ILE A 54 -0.82 4.50 5.23
CA ILE A 54 -2.18 4.33 4.74
C ILE A 54 -2.18 3.25 3.66
N VAL A 55 -3.21 2.40 3.69
CA VAL A 55 -3.53 1.44 2.63
C VAL A 55 -5.02 1.57 2.35
N VAL A 56 -5.37 1.68 1.07
CA VAL A 56 -6.75 1.77 0.61
C VAL A 56 -6.92 0.84 -0.58
N GLU A 57 -8.02 0.09 -0.63
CA GLU A 57 -8.40 -0.68 -1.81
C GLU A 57 -8.68 0.29 -2.97
N ALA A 58 -8.05 0.05 -4.13
CA ALA A 58 -8.26 0.84 -5.34
C ALA A 58 -9.58 0.37 -5.98
N LYS A 59 -10.68 1.00 -5.57
CA LYS A 59 -12.01 0.82 -6.18
C LYS A 59 -12.21 1.86 -7.28
N GLU A 60 -13.11 1.61 -8.20
CA GLU A 60 -13.49 2.58 -9.23
C GLU A 60 -13.94 3.90 -8.57
N GLY A 61 -13.24 4.99 -8.88
CA GLY A 61 -13.45 6.31 -8.27
C GLY A 61 -12.72 6.58 -6.94
N ALA A 62 -12.02 5.60 -6.35
CA ALA A 62 -11.20 5.82 -5.17
C ALA A 62 -9.88 6.49 -5.55
N LEU A 63 -9.64 7.71 -5.08
CA LEU A 63 -8.38 8.41 -5.29
C LEU A 63 -7.29 7.89 -4.33
N PRO A 64 -6.01 7.89 -4.75
CA PRO A 64 -4.89 7.61 -3.86
C PRO A 64 -4.92 8.51 -2.63
N PRO A 65 -4.53 8.01 -1.45
CA PRO A 65 -4.56 8.80 -0.23
C PRO A 65 -3.70 10.08 -0.35
N VAL A 66 -4.32 11.21 -0.01
CA VAL A 66 -3.64 12.50 0.10
C VAL A 66 -3.15 12.61 1.54
N PHE A 67 -1.84 12.76 1.71
CA PHE A 67 -1.26 13.12 2.99
C PHE A 67 -1.35 14.64 3.08
N VAL A 68 -2.16 15.14 4.00
CA VAL A 68 -2.22 16.57 4.34
C VAL A 68 -1.47 16.71 5.66
N PRO A 69 -0.27 17.32 5.66
CA PRO A 69 0.36 17.73 6.92
C PRO A 69 -0.64 18.64 7.65
N HIS A 70 -0.99 18.32 8.88
CA HIS A 70 -1.62 19.32 9.75
C HIS A 70 -0.53 20.34 10.06
N ASP A 71 -0.80 21.61 9.81
CA ASP A 71 0.18 22.69 9.71
C ASP A 71 1.22 22.68 10.85
N LEU A 72 2.47 22.92 10.45
CA LEU A 72 3.63 23.27 11.27
C LEU A 72 3.41 24.60 12.00
#